data_AF-A0A090V9H3-F1
#
_entry.id   AF-A0A090V9H3-F1
#
_cell.length_a   1.000
_cell.length_b   1.000
_cell.length_c   1.000
_cell.angle_alpha   90.00
_cell.angle_beta   90.00
_cell.angle_gamma   90.00
#
_symmetry.space_group_name_H-M   'P 1'
#
loop_
_entity.id
_entity.type
_entity.pdbx_description
1 polymer ?
#
loop_
_entity_poly.entity_id
_entity_poly.type
_entity_poly.pdbx_seq_one_letter_code
_entity_poly.pdbx_strand_id
1 'polypeptide(L)'
;MLKKQGLYLPEFEHENCGAGFICNLKGEKTNQIIHDALEILVKLEHRGGVSADGKTGDGAGLLIDIPHDYFKRVCDFNIPEQREYAVGMVFLPKVANQYNFCKTTFENEIKTQGLSILGWREVPVDSSQLGPIALASEPNIEQLFVGKTEDITDADFRAKLYAARKITEHTISQSKISESNYFYVPSFSTSTLIYKGIIMPEDIGPYYTDLQQIDLVTRLALVHQRFSTNTMPTWELAQPFRYMCQNGEINTLRGNVSRMRVREEIMKSDVFGPQIDKLFPIILPGKSDSASMDMVVELLTHTGRSLPEIMMMMIPEAWEKHATMSEERKAFYEYNACIMEPWDGPASVPFTDGDYVGALLDRNGLRPSRYTVTKSGKLIMSSEIGVVDIAPEDVERHGRLEPGKMFLVDMNKGRIIEDEEIKSKIVSERPYKEWLDKTRLHLKDVPYNNETCPIETIDIKTRQRLFNYTFEDIQEVITPMAIVGKEALGSMGIDTPLAVLSDRPQLISNYFKQLFAQVTNPPLDGIREEIVTDISLNLGKDRNIFSITDRQCRKLRIQNPVISNADLER
;
A
#
# COMPACT_ATOMS: atom_id res chain seq x y z
N MET A 1 11.35 10.78 14.59
CA MET A 1 12.07 9.52 14.27
C MET A 1 13.34 9.42 15.07
N LEU A 2 13.58 8.26 15.70
CA LEU A 2 14.87 7.94 16.31
C LEU A 2 15.96 8.00 15.22
N LYS A 3 17.05 8.70 15.53
CA LYS A 3 18.23 8.67 14.67
C LYS A 3 18.89 7.29 14.83
N LYS A 4 19.37 6.73 13.73
CA LYS A 4 20.20 5.51 13.72
C LYS A 4 21.25 5.60 14.85
N GLN A 5 21.18 4.65 15.80
CA GLN A 5 22.11 4.57 16.93
C GLN A 5 22.58 3.13 17.09
N GLY A 6 23.89 2.91 17.06
CA GLY A 6 24.46 1.57 17.13
C GLY A 6 23.97 0.68 15.97
N LEU A 7 23.41 -0.49 16.33
CA LEU A 7 22.87 -1.47 15.37
C LEU A 7 21.40 -1.24 15.01
N TYR A 8 20.71 -0.32 15.69
CA TYR A 8 19.31 -0.02 15.37
C TYR A 8 19.20 0.74 14.05
N LEU A 9 18.37 0.21 13.16
CA LEU A 9 18.09 0.73 11.84
C LEU A 9 16.58 0.96 11.73
N PRO A 10 16.10 2.23 11.63
CA PRO A 10 14.67 2.55 11.52
C PRO A 10 13.97 1.89 10.31
N GLU A 11 14.73 1.48 9.30
CA GLU A 11 14.23 0.77 8.11
C GLU A 11 13.78 -0.68 8.38
N PHE A 12 14.05 -1.22 9.57
CA PHE A 12 13.60 -2.55 10.01
C PHE A 12 12.45 -2.47 11.02
N GLU A 13 11.65 -1.41 10.97
CA GLU A 13 10.43 -1.31 11.76
C GLU A 13 9.26 -1.97 11.02
N HIS A 14 8.45 -2.73 11.76
CA HIS A 14 7.40 -3.59 11.20
C HIS A 14 6.10 -3.47 12.02
N GLU A 15 4.97 -3.86 11.41
CA GLU A 15 3.63 -3.71 11.96
C GLU A 15 2.83 -5.03 11.91
N ASN A 16 2.02 -5.29 12.95
CA ASN A 16 1.05 -6.38 13.00
C ASN A 16 -0.29 -5.81 13.48
N CYS A 17 -1.43 -6.12 12.87
CA CYS A 17 -2.62 -5.29 13.14
C CYS A 17 -3.92 -6.07 13.24
N GLY A 18 -4.95 -5.38 13.75
CA GLY A 18 -6.36 -5.72 13.54
C GLY A 18 -6.94 -4.78 12.47
N ALA A 19 -7.66 -5.33 11.50
CA ALA A 19 -8.29 -4.54 10.45
C ALA A 19 -9.67 -5.10 10.12
N GLY A 20 -10.60 -4.22 9.73
CA GLY A 20 -11.94 -4.63 9.35
C GLY A 20 -12.73 -3.49 8.71
N PHE A 21 -13.91 -3.81 8.21
CA PHE A 21 -14.90 -2.82 7.82
C PHE A 21 -16.31 -3.34 8.07
N ILE A 22 -17.23 -2.40 8.23
CA ILE A 22 -18.65 -2.64 8.29
C ILE A 22 -19.36 -1.75 7.28
N CYS A 23 -20.31 -2.30 6.55
CA CYS A 23 -21.14 -1.51 5.65
C CYS A 23 -22.58 -2.02 5.59
N ASN A 24 -23.49 -1.17 5.11
CA ASN A 24 -24.88 -1.54 4.87
C ASN A 24 -25.14 -1.71 3.36
N LEU A 25 -25.49 -2.92 2.95
CA LEU A 25 -25.79 -3.28 1.56
C LEU A 25 -27.04 -2.59 1.03
N LYS A 26 -27.97 -2.13 1.88
CA LYS A 26 -29.15 -1.36 1.45
C LYS A 26 -28.85 0.13 1.27
N GLY A 27 -27.61 0.57 1.55
CA GLY A 27 -27.18 1.96 1.44
C GLY A 27 -27.70 2.87 2.55
N GLU A 28 -28.37 2.30 3.57
CA GLU A 28 -28.89 3.07 4.71
C GLU A 28 -27.73 3.64 5.53
N LYS A 29 -27.72 4.96 5.70
CA LYS A 29 -26.77 5.65 6.57
C LYS A 29 -27.31 5.65 7.99
N THR A 30 -26.56 5.12 8.94
CA THR A 30 -26.97 5.11 10.35
C THR A 30 -25.79 5.45 11.25
N ASN A 31 -26.09 6.02 12.41
CA ASN A 31 -25.09 6.26 13.45
C ASN A 31 -24.67 4.94 14.12
N GLN A 32 -25.55 3.92 14.13
CA GLN A 32 -25.22 2.58 14.63
C GLN A 32 -24.00 1.96 13.95
N ILE A 33 -23.78 2.20 12.65
CA ILE A 33 -22.58 1.70 11.95
C ILE A 33 -21.29 2.25 12.57
N ILE A 34 -21.31 3.47 13.11
CA ILE A 34 -20.16 4.07 13.78
C ILE A 34 -19.92 3.37 15.11
N HIS A 35 -20.97 3.16 15.90
CA HIS A 35 -20.85 2.43 17.16
C HIS A 35 -20.38 0.98 16.95
N ASP A 36 -20.92 0.29 15.95
CA ASP A 36 -20.47 -1.06 15.58
C ASP A 36 -19.00 -1.04 15.15
N ALA A 37 -18.56 -0.01 14.41
CA ALA A 37 -17.16 0.14 13.99
C ALA A 37 -16.21 0.41 15.18
N LEU A 38 -16.63 1.22 16.14
CA LEU A 38 -15.90 1.43 17.39
C LEU A 38 -15.84 0.14 18.23
N GLU A 39 -16.92 -0.64 18.27
CA GLU A 39 -16.94 -1.95 18.93
C GLU A 39 -15.93 -2.92 18.28
N ILE A 40 -15.84 -2.92 16.94
CA ILE A 40 -14.83 -3.71 16.22
C ILE A 40 -13.42 -3.32 16.67
N LEU A 41 -13.13 -2.01 16.77
CA LEU A 41 -11.82 -1.54 17.24
C LEU A 41 -11.51 -2.05 18.66
N VAL A 42 -12.45 -1.91 19.60
CA VAL A 42 -12.29 -2.37 20.99
C VAL A 42 -12.08 -3.88 21.05
N LYS A 43 -12.86 -4.66 20.29
CA LYS A 43 -12.72 -6.12 20.26
C LYS A 43 -11.46 -6.62 19.55
N LEU A 44 -10.74 -5.76 18.84
CA LEU A 44 -9.45 -6.06 18.25
C LEU A 44 -8.28 -5.62 19.14
N GLU A 45 -8.53 -5.10 20.34
CA GLU A 45 -7.51 -4.50 21.21
C GLU A 45 -6.35 -5.45 21.51
N HIS A 46 -6.63 -6.74 21.68
CA HIS A 46 -5.62 -7.78 21.91
C HIS A 46 -4.63 -7.97 20.75
N ARG A 47 -4.89 -7.35 19.58
CA ARG A 47 -4.01 -7.32 18.41
C ARG A 47 -3.24 -6.01 18.27
N GLY A 48 -3.46 -5.01 19.13
CA GLY A 48 -2.75 -3.75 19.12
C GLY A 48 -1.72 -3.62 20.23
N GLY A 49 -0.82 -2.65 20.07
CA GLY A 49 0.23 -2.35 21.03
C GLY A 49 -0.18 -1.21 21.95
N VAL A 50 0.28 -1.29 23.21
CA VAL A 50 0.15 -0.24 24.21
C VAL A 50 1.55 0.27 24.54
N SER A 51 1.73 1.59 24.48
CA SER A 51 2.97 2.27 24.80
C SER A 51 3.32 2.19 26.29
N ALA A 52 4.53 2.62 26.64
CA ALA A 52 5.09 2.48 27.99
C ALA A 52 4.29 3.19 29.10
N ASP A 53 3.39 4.12 28.77
CA ASP A 53 2.54 4.82 29.74
C ASP A 53 1.24 4.05 30.08
N GLY A 54 0.98 2.90 29.43
CA GLY A 54 -0.20 2.08 29.66
C GLY A 54 -1.52 2.69 29.20
N LYS A 55 -1.47 3.84 28.50
CA LYS A 55 -2.65 4.59 28.04
C LYS A 55 -2.57 5.01 26.57
N THR A 56 -1.38 5.18 26.03
CA THR A 56 -1.20 5.54 24.63
C THR A 56 -1.18 4.28 23.78
N GLY A 57 -2.14 4.15 22.86
CA GLY A 57 -2.12 3.10 21.84
C GLY A 57 -1.17 3.41 20.69
N ASP A 58 -0.68 2.39 20.00
CA ASP A 58 0.23 2.55 18.86
C ASP A 58 -0.41 3.21 17.63
N GLY A 59 -1.75 3.24 17.59
CA GLY A 59 -2.54 3.86 16.53
C GLY A 59 -3.90 3.20 16.35
N ALA A 60 -4.96 3.99 16.35
CA ALA A 60 -6.31 3.56 15.99
C ALA A 60 -6.95 4.58 15.05
N GLY A 61 -7.86 4.12 14.20
CA GLY A 61 -8.59 5.00 13.31
C GLY A 61 -9.80 4.34 12.68
N LEU A 62 -10.67 5.21 12.18
CA LEU A 62 -11.81 4.87 11.36
C LEU A 62 -11.91 5.81 10.13
N LEU A 63 -12.29 5.24 9.01
CA LEU A 63 -12.65 5.91 7.77
C LEU A 63 -14.15 5.76 7.60
N ILE A 64 -14.86 6.86 7.36
CA ILE A 64 -16.31 6.89 7.13
C ILE A 64 -16.63 7.63 5.82
N ASP A 65 -17.86 7.49 5.33
CA ASP A 65 -18.39 8.44 4.35
C ASP A 65 -18.46 9.86 4.95
N ILE A 66 -18.31 10.88 4.10
CA ILE A 66 -18.54 12.28 4.47
C ILE A 66 -19.99 12.46 4.96
N PRO A 67 -20.21 12.83 6.24
CA PRO A 67 -21.54 13.00 6.81
C PRO A 67 -22.11 14.38 6.42
N HIS A 68 -22.67 14.47 5.22
CA HIS A 68 -23.10 15.73 4.61
C HIS A 68 -24.09 16.55 5.45
N ASP A 69 -25.16 15.93 5.94
CA ASP A 69 -26.21 16.62 6.69
C ASP A 69 -25.70 17.11 8.06
N TYR A 70 -24.83 16.33 8.70
CA TYR A 70 -24.12 16.72 9.91
C TYR A 70 -23.29 17.99 9.66
N PHE A 71 -22.50 18.03 8.57
CA PHE A 71 -21.70 19.21 8.25
C PHE A 71 -22.53 20.44 7.92
N LYS A 72 -23.68 20.30 7.23
CA LYS A 72 -24.62 21.42 7.01
C LYS A 72 -25.12 22.03 8.34
N ARG A 73 -25.17 21.25 9.43
CA ARG A 73 -25.56 21.72 10.76
C ARG A 73 -24.42 22.39 11.53
N VAL A 74 -23.21 21.83 11.48
CA VAL A 74 -22.11 22.23 12.38
C VAL A 74 -21.15 23.27 11.79
N CYS A 75 -21.20 23.51 10.48
CA CYS A 75 -20.39 24.56 9.83
C CYS A 75 -21.18 25.89 9.74
N ASP A 76 -20.46 27.01 9.83
CA ASP A 76 -21.00 28.37 9.75
C ASP A 76 -20.97 28.96 8.32
N PHE A 77 -20.45 28.21 7.35
CA PHE A 77 -20.39 28.55 5.93
C PHE A 77 -21.29 27.63 5.08
N ASN A 78 -21.63 28.11 3.89
CA ASN A 78 -22.49 27.36 2.96
C ASN A 78 -21.76 26.15 2.37
N ILE A 79 -22.33 24.96 2.56
CA ILE A 79 -21.81 23.71 2.01
C ILE A 79 -22.60 23.31 0.75
N PRO A 80 -21.94 23.15 -0.41
CA PRO A 80 -22.56 22.63 -1.63
C PRO A 80 -23.16 21.23 -1.44
N GLU A 81 -23.91 20.76 -2.43
CA GLU A 81 -24.49 19.41 -2.40
C GLU A 81 -23.43 18.31 -2.26
N GLN A 82 -23.85 17.15 -1.74
CA GLN A 82 -22.95 16.02 -1.52
C GLN A 82 -22.17 15.69 -2.81
N ARG A 83 -20.85 15.50 -2.68
CA ARG A 83 -19.87 15.25 -3.77
C ARG A 83 -19.49 16.47 -4.63
N GLU A 84 -20.11 17.63 -4.45
CA GLU A 84 -19.69 18.89 -5.09
C GLU A 84 -18.62 19.66 -4.30
N TYR A 85 -18.21 19.10 -3.16
CA TYR A 85 -17.13 19.61 -2.32
C TYR A 85 -16.27 18.47 -1.79
N ALA A 86 -15.06 18.82 -1.38
CA ALA A 86 -14.14 17.95 -0.68
C ALA A 86 -13.94 18.42 0.77
N VAL A 87 -13.69 17.46 1.65
CA VAL A 87 -13.28 17.71 3.04
C VAL A 87 -11.89 17.16 3.23
N GLY A 88 -11.00 18.01 3.73
CA GLY A 88 -9.65 17.64 4.14
C GLY A 88 -9.57 17.58 5.65
N MET A 89 -9.31 16.41 6.24
CA MET A 89 -8.83 16.34 7.62
C MET A 89 -7.36 16.79 7.61
N VAL A 90 -6.98 17.74 8.48
CA VAL A 90 -5.65 18.35 8.49
C VAL A 90 -5.11 18.36 9.92
N PHE A 91 -3.92 17.79 10.09
CA PHE A 91 -3.11 17.93 11.28
C PHE A 91 -2.16 19.12 11.09
N LEU A 92 -2.09 20.00 12.09
CA LEU A 92 -1.36 21.25 12.05
C LEU A 92 -0.43 21.38 13.28
N PRO A 93 0.68 22.14 13.16
CA PRO A 93 1.56 22.46 14.28
C PRO A 93 0.82 23.14 15.44
N LYS A 94 1.32 22.99 16.67
CA LYS A 94 0.79 23.70 17.86
C LYS A 94 1.30 25.14 17.92
N VAL A 95 2.52 25.40 17.46
CA VAL A 95 3.13 26.73 17.54
C VAL A 95 2.45 27.68 16.55
N ALA A 96 1.83 28.75 17.06
CA ALA A 96 0.99 29.69 16.29
C ALA A 96 1.61 30.18 14.96
N ASN A 97 2.91 30.54 14.96
CA ASN A 97 3.58 30.99 13.73
C ASN A 97 3.71 29.88 12.68
N GLN A 98 3.97 28.64 13.12
CA GLN A 98 4.12 27.48 12.24
C GLN A 98 2.76 26.96 11.77
N TYR A 99 1.77 26.98 12.66
CA TYR A 99 0.36 26.75 12.36
C TYR A 99 -0.11 27.67 11.22
N ASN A 100 0.06 28.99 11.38
CA ASN A 100 -0.35 29.97 10.38
C ASN A 100 0.39 29.80 9.06
N PHE A 101 1.69 29.48 9.11
CA PHE A 101 2.48 29.20 7.92
C PHE A 101 1.95 27.98 7.15
N CYS A 102 1.69 26.86 7.85
CA CYS A 102 1.18 25.64 7.21
C CYS A 102 -0.22 25.86 6.62
N LYS A 103 -1.11 26.50 7.40
CA LYS A 103 -2.47 26.84 6.97
C LYS A 103 -2.45 27.73 5.72
N THR A 104 -1.72 28.84 5.76
CA THR A 104 -1.60 29.78 4.64
C THR A 104 -0.97 29.13 3.41
N THR A 105 0.06 28.28 3.59
CA THR A 105 0.70 27.55 2.48
C THR A 105 -0.31 26.65 1.79
N PHE A 106 -1.11 25.90 2.58
CA PHE A 106 -2.12 25.02 2.01
C PHE A 106 -3.22 25.81 1.28
N GLU A 107 -3.73 26.88 1.88
CA GLU A 107 -4.73 27.73 1.24
C GLU A 107 -4.24 28.34 -0.07
N ASN A 108 -3.00 28.80 -0.11
CA ASN A 108 -2.40 29.37 -1.31
C ASN A 108 -2.24 28.33 -2.41
N GLU A 109 -1.87 27.10 -2.07
CA GLU A 109 -1.76 26.03 -3.06
C GLU A 109 -3.15 25.61 -3.58
N ILE A 110 -4.17 25.54 -2.72
CA ILE A 110 -5.56 25.30 -3.15
C ILE A 110 -6.04 26.37 -4.14
N LYS A 111 -5.76 27.65 -3.87
CA LYS A 111 -6.06 28.76 -4.77
C LYS A 111 -5.24 28.69 -6.07
N THR A 112 -3.98 28.26 -6.00
CA THR A 112 -3.10 28.06 -7.17
C THR A 112 -3.65 27.00 -8.12
N GLN A 113 -4.23 25.93 -7.59
CA GLN A 113 -4.94 24.91 -8.39
C GLN A 113 -6.29 25.40 -8.94
N GLY A 114 -6.67 26.65 -8.62
CA GLY A 114 -7.91 27.28 -9.02
C GLY A 114 -9.12 26.71 -8.28
N LEU A 115 -8.98 26.22 -7.05
CA LEU A 115 -10.10 25.70 -6.25
C LEU A 115 -10.63 26.74 -5.25
N SER A 116 -11.86 26.56 -4.78
CA SER A 116 -12.54 27.50 -3.88
C SER A 116 -12.44 27.01 -2.44
N ILE A 117 -11.98 27.84 -1.53
CA ILE A 117 -12.01 27.54 -0.10
C ILE A 117 -13.36 27.98 0.45
N LEU A 118 -14.14 27.03 0.94
CA LEU A 118 -15.45 27.28 1.54
C LEU A 118 -15.31 27.72 3.00
N GLY A 119 -14.42 27.08 3.75
CA GLY A 119 -14.14 27.42 5.13
C GLY A 119 -13.29 26.39 5.86
N TRP A 120 -12.90 26.74 7.08
CA TRP A 120 -12.21 25.87 8.02
C TRP A 120 -13.12 25.60 9.21
N ARG A 121 -13.10 24.36 9.70
CA ARG A 121 -13.78 23.93 10.91
C ARG A 121 -12.76 23.34 11.88
N GLU A 122 -12.72 23.84 13.10
CA GLU A 122 -11.98 23.18 14.17
C GLU A 122 -12.69 21.87 14.55
N VAL A 123 -11.93 20.76 14.62
CA VAL A 123 -12.50 19.46 14.99
C VAL A 123 -12.62 19.41 16.51
N PRO A 124 -13.84 19.18 17.06
CA PRO A 124 -14.02 19.19 18.51
C PRO A 124 -13.44 17.90 19.10
N VAL A 125 -12.34 18.05 19.83
CA VAL A 125 -11.62 16.96 20.50
C VAL A 125 -11.61 17.13 22.02
N ASP A 126 -11.59 16.01 22.74
CA ASP A 126 -11.37 15.96 24.19
C ASP A 126 -9.99 15.37 24.52
N SER A 127 -8.98 16.23 24.60
CA SER A 127 -7.59 15.82 24.91
C SER A 127 -7.42 15.19 26.29
N SER A 128 -8.42 15.24 27.19
CA SER A 128 -8.36 14.57 28.50
C SER A 128 -8.37 13.03 28.40
N GLN A 129 -8.82 12.50 27.25
CA GLN A 129 -8.81 11.07 26.94
C GLN A 129 -7.40 10.56 26.58
N LEU A 130 -6.46 11.44 26.28
CA LEU A 130 -5.13 11.05 25.78
C LEU A 130 -4.16 10.69 26.93
N GLY A 131 -3.34 9.66 26.70
CA GLY A 131 -2.15 9.39 27.50
C GLY A 131 -1.09 10.51 27.38
N PRO A 132 -0.16 10.65 28.34
CA PRO A 132 0.86 11.70 28.31
C PRO A 132 1.71 11.73 27.04
N ILE A 133 1.99 10.57 26.43
CA ILE A 133 2.78 10.46 25.20
C ILE A 133 1.96 10.99 24.01
N ALA A 134 0.71 10.56 23.87
CA ALA A 134 -0.20 11.05 22.85
C ALA A 134 -0.45 12.56 22.96
N LEU A 135 -0.72 13.05 24.17
CA LEU A 135 -0.98 14.46 24.45
C LEU A 135 0.21 15.37 24.11
N ALA A 136 1.44 14.90 24.36
CA ALA A 136 2.66 15.66 24.09
C ALA A 136 2.90 15.86 22.58
N SER A 137 2.38 14.97 21.74
CA SER A 137 2.55 14.99 20.28
C SER A 137 1.26 15.27 19.50
N GLU A 138 0.16 15.54 20.21
CA GLU A 138 -1.15 15.85 19.63
C GLU A 138 -1.05 17.03 18.64
N PRO A 139 -1.55 16.92 17.41
CA PRO A 139 -1.61 18.05 16.50
C PRO A 139 -2.82 18.94 16.78
N ASN A 140 -2.81 20.17 16.25
CA ASN A 140 -4.07 20.90 16.06
C ASN A 140 -4.83 20.22 14.91
N ILE A 141 -6.11 19.87 15.11
CA ILE A 141 -6.89 19.11 14.14
C ILE A 141 -8.00 19.99 13.57
N GLU A 142 -7.97 20.21 12.26
CA GLU A 142 -8.96 21.01 11.56
C GLU A 142 -9.45 20.32 10.29
N GLN A 143 -10.64 20.70 9.84
CA GLN A 143 -11.23 20.29 8.58
C GLN A 143 -11.28 21.48 7.61
N LEU A 144 -10.70 21.29 6.43
CA LEU A 144 -10.75 22.24 5.32
C LEU A 144 -11.82 21.82 4.31
N PHE A 145 -12.75 22.72 4.00
CA PHE A 145 -13.79 22.50 3.01
C PHE A 145 -13.44 23.22 1.70
N VAL A 146 -13.40 22.47 0.60
CA VAL A 146 -13.02 22.99 -0.72
C VAL A 146 -14.09 22.66 -1.74
N GLY A 147 -14.52 23.66 -2.49
CA GLY A 147 -15.48 23.53 -3.58
C GLY A 147 -14.85 23.75 -4.95
N LYS A 148 -15.63 23.45 -5.99
CA LYS A 148 -15.32 23.78 -7.38
C LYS A 148 -15.52 25.30 -7.60
N THR A 149 -14.66 25.94 -8.38
CA THR A 149 -14.78 27.35 -8.83
C THR A 149 -15.33 27.47 -10.25
N GLU A 150 -15.16 26.43 -11.07
CA GLU A 150 -15.47 26.33 -12.50
C GLU A 150 -16.19 24.99 -12.77
N ASP A 151 -16.78 24.83 -13.96
CA ASP A 151 -17.33 23.57 -14.47
C ASP A 151 -16.19 22.57 -14.80
N ILE A 152 -15.43 22.16 -13.78
CA ILE A 152 -14.41 21.12 -13.88
C ILE A 152 -15.02 19.73 -13.68
N THR A 153 -14.47 18.73 -14.36
CA THR A 153 -14.89 17.34 -14.17
C THR A 153 -14.50 16.85 -12.76
N ASP A 154 -15.19 15.83 -12.24
CA ASP A 154 -14.84 15.24 -10.95
C ASP A 154 -13.41 14.66 -10.93
N ALA A 155 -12.95 14.14 -12.06
CA ALA A 155 -11.59 13.63 -12.21
C ALA A 155 -10.55 14.76 -12.07
N ASP A 156 -10.78 15.89 -12.74
CA ASP A 156 -9.92 17.07 -12.65
C ASP A 156 -9.95 17.68 -11.25
N PHE A 157 -11.13 17.72 -10.61
CA PHE A 157 -11.26 18.20 -9.24
C PHE A 157 -10.43 17.36 -8.26
N ARG A 158 -10.55 16.02 -8.32
CA ARG A 158 -9.76 15.10 -7.50
C ARG A 158 -8.26 15.25 -7.76
N ALA A 159 -7.85 15.41 -9.02
CA ALA A 159 -6.45 15.60 -9.35
C ALA A 159 -5.89 16.94 -8.83
N LYS A 160 -6.65 18.03 -8.95
CA LYS A 160 -6.28 19.33 -8.37
C LYS A 160 -6.16 19.27 -6.84
N LEU A 161 -7.06 18.56 -6.15
CA LEU A 161 -6.97 18.32 -4.70
C LEU A 161 -5.73 17.52 -4.32
N TYR A 162 -5.44 16.44 -5.06
CA TYR A 162 -4.23 15.63 -4.89
C TYR A 162 -2.96 16.47 -5.09
N ALA A 163 -2.90 17.24 -6.18
CA ALA A 163 -1.77 18.11 -6.47
C ALA A 163 -1.57 19.15 -5.35
N ALA A 164 -2.65 19.81 -4.92
CA ALA A 164 -2.56 20.83 -3.88
C ALA A 164 -2.03 20.25 -2.56
N ARG A 165 -2.55 19.11 -2.13
CA ARG A 165 -2.08 18.42 -0.92
C ARG A 165 -0.61 18.04 -1.06
N LYS A 166 -0.23 17.39 -2.17
CA LYS A 166 1.12 16.85 -2.35
C LYS A 166 2.19 17.95 -2.44
N ILE A 167 1.91 19.02 -3.18
CA ILE A 167 2.82 20.18 -3.30
C ILE A 167 2.97 20.87 -1.94
N THR A 168 1.88 20.97 -1.18
CA THR A 168 1.91 21.54 0.17
C THR A 168 2.73 20.69 1.13
N GLU A 169 2.54 19.35 1.13
CA GLU A 169 3.34 18.40 1.91
C GLU A 169 4.84 18.56 1.62
N HIS A 170 5.22 18.63 0.33
CA HIS A 170 6.61 18.86 -0.07
C HIS A 170 7.14 20.21 0.41
N THR A 171 6.38 21.28 0.17
CA THR A 171 6.76 22.65 0.56
C THR A 171 7.01 22.76 2.06
N ILE A 172 6.13 22.18 2.88
CA ILE A 172 6.25 22.24 4.35
C ILE A 172 7.38 21.33 4.83
N SER A 173 7.53 20.12 4.28
CA SER A 173 8.61 19.20 4.67
C SER A 173 10.01 19.77 4.39
N GLN A 174 10.15 20.55 3.31
CA GLN A 174 11.40 21.21 2.92
C GLN A 174 11.62 22.57 3.60
N SER A 175 10.64 23.05 4.36
CA SER A 175 10.75 24.32 5.09
C SER A 175 11.66 24.18 6.33
N LYS A 176 12.03 25.33 6.92
CA LYS A 176 12.90 25.38 8.11
C LYS A 176 12.13 25.38 9.43
N ILE A 177 10.82 25.14 9.41
CA ILE A 177 10.00 25.14 10.62
C ILE A 177 10.28 23.87 11.42
N SER A 178 10.34 23.98 12.76
CA SER A 178 10.73 22.86 13.62
C SER A 178 9.66 21.76 13.73
N GLU A 179 8.39 22.15 13.55
CA GLU A 179 7.21 21.28 13.63
C GLU A 179 6.70 20.90 12.23
N SER A 180 7.56 20.85 11.21
CA SER A 180 7.16 20.50 9.84
C SER A 180 6.47 19.13 9.75
N ASN A 181 6.87 18.19 10.62
CA ASN A 181 6.30 16.85 10.70
C ASN A 181 4.86 16.81 11.28
N TYR A 182 4.35 17.91 11.84
CA TYR A 182 2.96 17.99 12.29
C TYR A 182 1.99 18.19 11.14
N PHE A 183 2.44 18.80 10.03
CA PHE A 183 1.58 18.97 8.87
C PHE A 183 1.36 17.63 8.17
N TYR A 184 0.15 17.11 8.29
CA TYR A 184 -0.25 15.89 7.63
C TYR A 184 -1.75 15.96 7.30
N VAL A 185 -2.12 15.41 6.15
CA VAL A 185 -3.52 15.41 5.69
C VAL A 185 -3.98 13.94 5.62
N PRO A 186 -4.63 13.42 6.69
CA PRO A 186 -5.13 12.05 6.72
C PRO A 186 -6.05 11.71 5.55
N SER A 187 -6.98 12.60 5.22
CA SER A 187 -7.92 12.43 4.11
C SER A 187 -8.15 13.78 3.44
N PHE A 188 -8.33 13.76 2.12
CA PHE A 188 -8.78 14.92 1.37
C PHE A 188 -9.60 14.47 0.17
N SER A 189 -10.90 14.27 0.39
CA SER A 189 -11.76 13.51 -0.50
C SER A 189 -13.15 14.14 -0.63
N THR A 190 -13.87 13.71 -1.67
CA THR A 190 -15.27 14.07 -1.95
C THR A 190 -16.27 13.03 -1.44
N SER A 191 -15.77 11.87 -0.97
CA SER A 191 -16.58 10.73 -0.54
C SER A 191 -16.27 10.28 0.88
N THR A 192 -15.01 10.33 1.29
CA THR A 192 -14.52 9.69 2.53
C THR A 192 -13.85 10.69 3.48
N LEU A 193 -13.85 10.37 4.77
CA LEU A 193 -13.22 11.16 5.83
C LEU A 193 -12.59 10.22 6.87
N ILE A 194 -11.41 10.57 7.37
CA ILE A 194 -10.65 9.73 8.30
C ILE A 194 -10.47 10.43 9.64
N TYR A 195 -10.87 9.75 10.71
CA TYR A 195 -10.59 10.07 12.10
C TYR A 195 -9.56 9.07 12.63
N LYS A 196 -8.36 9.53 13.00
CA LYS A 196 -7.29 8.64 13.48
C LYS A 196 -6.34 9.35 14.42
N GLY A 197 -5.58 8.57 15.18
CA GLY A 197 -4.54 9.09 16.06
C GLY A 197 -3.82 7.97 16.80
N ILE A 198 -2.84 8.33 17.62
CA ILE A 198 -2.15 7.41 18.53
C ILE A 198 -2.93 7.26 19.83
N ILE A 199 -4.13 6.73 19.67
CA ILE A 199 -5.20 6.67 20.66
C ILE A 199 -5.56 5.20 20.86
N MET A 200 -5.97 4.83 22.07
CA MET A 200 -6.54 3.50 22.31
C MET A 200 -7.86 3.33 21.57
N PRO A 201 -8.21 2.11 21.14
CA PRO A 201 -9.50 1.81 20.52
C PRO A 201 -10.72 2.32 21.29
N GLU A 202 -10.72 2.18 22.61
CA GLU A 202 -11.82 2.60 23.49
C GLU A 202 -11.93 4.13 23.61
N ASP A 203 -10.82 4.85 23.46
CA ASP A 203 -10.73 6.29 23.66
C ASP A 203 -10.97 7.09 22.37
N ILE A 204 -10.95 6.47 21.18
CA ILE A 204 -11.12 7.20 19.91
C ILE A 204 -12.50 7.86 19.79
N GLY A 205 -13.54 7.17 20.25
CA GLY A 205 -14.92 7.66 20.25
C GLY A 205 -15.10 8.86 21.19
N PRO A 206 -14.67 8.76 22.46
CA PRO A 206 -14.66 9.88 23.40
C PRO A 206 -13.76 11.05 22.97
N TYR A 207 -12.59 10.77 22.39
CA TYR A 207 -11.65 11.81 21.95
C TYR A 207 -12.23 12.66 20.81
N TYR A 208 -12.70 12.01 19.73
CA TYR A 208 -13.35 12.72 18.62
C TYR A 208 -14.85 12.85 18.88
N THR A 209 -15.25 13.94 19.54
CA THR A 209 -16.63 14.14 20.00
C THR A 209 -17.68 14.18 18.87
N ASP A 210 -17.25 14.44 17.63
CA ASP A 210 -18.04 14.25 16.41
C ASP A 210 -18.67 12.85 16.36
N LEU A 211 -17.91 11.80 16.69
CA LEU A 211 -18.33 10.41 16.61
C LEU A 211 -19.43 10.04 17.62
N GLN A 212 -19.67 10.89 18.61
CA GLN A 212 -20.75 10.74 19.60
C GLN A 212 -22.04 11.46 19.17
N GLN A 213 -22.03 12.18 18.05
CA GLN A 213 -23.20 12.92 17.58
C GLN A 213 -24.18 11.99 16.85
N ILE A 214 -25.43 11.97 17.28
CA ILE A 214 -26.47 11.06 16.79
C ILE A 214 -26.81 11.24 15.30
N ASP A 215 -26.62 12.45 14.78
CA ASP A 215 -26.86 12.80 13.38
C ASP A 215 -25.61 12.63 12.50
N LEU A 216 -24.46 12.27 13.09
CA LEU A 216 -23.30 11.80 12.34
C LEU A 216 -23.57 10.34 11.94
N VAL A 217 -24.00 10.17 10.69
CA VAL A 217 -24.41 8.89 10.11
C VAL A 217 -23.51 8.50 8.94
N THR A 218 -23.29 7.21 8.75
CA THR A 218 -22.49 6.68 7.64
C THR A 218 -23.08 5.39 7.10
N ARG A 219 -22.77 5.01 5.84
CA ARG A 219 -23.15 3.70 5.27
C ARG A 219 -21.98 2.70 5.31
N LEU A 220 -20.75 3.20 5.48
CA LEU A 220 -19.51 2.45 5.51
C LEU A 220 -18.62 2.98 6.65
N ALA A 221 -18.01 2.07 7.40
CA ALA A 221 -16.87 2.37 8.24
C ALA A 221 -15.76 1.33 8.04
N LEU A 222 -14.54 1.79 7.77
CA LEU A 222 -13.34 0.96 7.70
C LEU A 222 -12.45 1.30 8.87
N VAL A 223 -12.02 0.30 9.63
CA VAL A 223 -11.33 0.45 10.90
C VAL A 223 -10.00 -0.26 10.91
N HIS A 224 -9.07 0.31 11.67
CA HIS A 224 -7.76 -0.30 11.86
C HIS A 224 -7.21 0.01 13.23
N GLN A 225 -6.59 -1.00 13.83
CA GLN A 225 -5.76 -0.87 15.02
C GLN A 225 -4.36 -1.40 14.74
N ARG A 226 -3.37 -0.56 15.08
CA ARG A 226 -1.95 -0.77 14.85
C ARG A 226 -1.27 -1.47 16.03
N PHE A 227 -0.36 -2.39 15.76
CA PHE A 227 0.73 -2.81 16.66
C PHE A 227 2.04 -2.46 15.98
N SER A 228 2.87 -1.69 16.66
CA SER A 228 4.15 -1.22 16.19
C SER A 228 5.26 -1.86 17.00
N THR A 229 6.36 -2.24 16.36
CA THR A 229 7.58 -2.64 17.11
C THR A 229 8.35 -1.44 17.69
N ASN A 230 7.85 -0.22 17.49
CA ASN A 230 8.44 1.03 18.00
C ASN A 230 7.71 1.54 19.26
N THR A 231 8.46 2.06 20.22
CA THR A 231 7.96 2.68 21.46
C THR A 231 7.59 4.16 21.33
N MET A 232 7.78 4.77 20.15
CA MET A 232 7.49 6.19 19.87
C MET A 232 6.46 6.31 18.73
N PRO A 233 5.17 6.22 19.03
CA PRO A 233 4.12 6.26 18.03
C PRO A 233 3.99 7.69 17.43
N THR A 234 3.58 7.79 16.16
CA THR A 234 3.31 9.09 15.49
C THR A 234 1.90 9.12 14.91
N TRP A 235 1.23 10.27 15.07
CA TRP A 235 -0.16 10.48 14.64
C TRP A 235 -0.40 10.18 13.15
N GLU A 236 0.56 10.54 12.29
CA GLU A 236 0.45 10.33 10.84
C GLU A 236 0.47 8.85 10.42
N LEU A 237 1.14 7.99 11.21
CA LEU A 237 1.30 6.56 10.91
C LEU A 237 0.15 5.69 11.44
N ALA A 238 -0.75 6.25 12.25
CA ALA A 238 -2.02 5.59 12.53
C ALA A 238 -2.76 5.34 11.20
N GLN A 239 -3.49 4.23 11.12
CA GLN A 239 -4.31 3.87 9.96
C GLN A 239 -5.79 3.99 10.33
N PRO A 240 -6.73 4.11 9.37
CA PRO A 240 -6.59 3.95 7.92
C PRO A 240 -5.72 5.00 7.21
N PHE A 241 -5.24 4.64 6.03
CA PHE A 241 -4.77 5.60 5.02
C PHE A 241 -5.92 5.93 4.04
N ARG A 242 -5.61 6.67 2.97
CA ARG A 242 -6.63 7.41 2.20
C ARG A 242 -7.57 6.48 1.44
N TYR A 243 -7.04 5.37 0.94
CA TYR A 243 -7.79 4.35 0.20
C TYR A 243 -7.75 2.98 0.85
N MET A 244 -6.79 2.72 1.75
CA MET A 244 -6.62 1.39 2.33
C MET A 244 -6.18 1.41 3.79
N CYS A 245 -6.39 0.29 4.47
CA CYS A 245 -5.60 -0.11 5.62
C CYS A 245 -4.98 -1.48 5.34
N GLN A 246 -3.93 -1.82 6.09
CA GLN A 246 -3.18 -3.05 5.86
C GLN A 246 -2.95 -3.76 7.18
N ASN A 247 -3.38 -5.01 7.25
CA ASN A 247 -2.92 -5.96 8.26
C ASN A 247 -1.82 -6.84 7.64
N GLY A 248 -0.59 -6.59 8.06
CA GLY A 248 0.58 -7.35 7.66
C GLY A 248 1.71 -6.47 7.16
N GLU A 249 2.62 -7.04 6.38
CA GLU A 249 3.91 -6.43 6.04
C GLU A 249 4.27 -6.65 4.57
N ILE A 250 4.73 -5.58 3.89
CA ILE A 250 5.27 -5.66 2.53
C ILE A 250 6.79 -5.93 2.59
N ASN A 251 7.20 -7.17 2.37
CA ASN A 251 8.59 -7.57 2.44
C ASN A 251 9.41 -7.17 1.19
N THR A 252 8.75 -6.77 0.09
CA THR A 252 9.42 -6.26 -1.13
C THR A 252 9.60 -4.74 -1.16
N LEU A 253 9.29 -4.03 -0.06
CA LEU A 253 9.18 -2.57 0.01
C LEU A 253 10.37 -1.83 -0.63
N ARG A 254 11.61 -2.19 -0.28
CA ARG A 254 12.81 -1.50 -0.78
C ARG A 254 12.90 -1.54 -2.31
N GLY A 255 12.54 -2.67 -2.90
CA GLY A 255 12.49 -2.84 -4.36
C GLY A 255 11.39 -1.96 -4.96
N ASN A 256 10.19 -2.04 -4.41
CA ASN A 256 9.01 -1.29 -4.90
C ASN A 256 9.22 0.22 -4.85
N VAL A 257 9.73 0.75 -3.73
CA VAL A 257 10.02 2.18 -3.56
C VAL A 257 11.09 2.64 -4.56
N SER A 258 12.14 1.85 -4.75
CA SER A 258 13.21 2.17 -5.70
C SER A 258 12.70 2.18 -7.14
N ARG A 259 11.86 1.20 -7.51
CA ARG A 259 11.26 1.12 -8.84
C ARG A 259 10.28 2.27 -9.08
N MET A 260 9.49 2.68 -8.09
CA MET A 260 8.65 3.87 -8.20
C MET A 260 9.46 5.14 -8.43
N ARG A 261 10.59 5.34 -7.74
CA ARG A 261 11.49 6.48 -8.02
C ARG A 261 12.03 6.48 -9.45
N VAL A 262 12.36 5.32 -10.00
CA VAL A 262 12.77 5.21 -11.42
C VAL A 262 11.63 5.58 -12.36
N ARG A 263 10.38 5.25 -12.01
CA ARG A 263 9.20 5.60 -12.82
C ARG A 263 8.90 7.10 -12.83
N GLU A 264 9.21 7.82 -11.75
CA GLU A 264 9.02 9.28 -11.64
C GLU A 264 9.75 10.01 -12.78
N GLU A 265 10.97 9.58 -13.13
CA GLU A 265 11.80 10.20 -14.18
C GLU A 265 11.16 10.23 -15.58
N ILE A 266 10.30 9.24 -15.88
CA ILE A 266 9.63 9.12 -17.19
C ILE A 266 8.13 9.43 -17.13
N MET A 267 7.63 9.82 -15.96
CA MET A 267 6.21 9.99 -15.70
C MET A 267 5.70 11.26 -16.38
N LYS A 268 4.58 11.14 -17.07
CA LYS A 268 3.86 12.25 -17.70
C LYS A 268 2.37 12.05 -17.49
N SER A 269 1.65 13.11 -17.22
CA SER A 269 0.19 13.04 -17.06
C SER A 269 -0.42 14.24 -17.74
N ASP A 270 -1.46 14.02 -18.55
CA ASP A 270 -2.23 15.12 -19.13
C ASP A 270 -3.04 15.84 -18.05
N VAL A 271 -3.45 15.11 -17.01
CA VAL A 271 -4.22 15.63 -15.86
C VAL A 271 -3.37 16.58 -15.01
N PHE A 272 -2.11 16.24 -14.77
CA PHE A 272 -1.20 17.09 -14.00
C PHE A 272 -0.38 18.03 -14.88
N GLY A 273 -0.24 17.78 -16.18
CA GLY A 273 0.57 18.59 -17.08
C GLY A 273 2.01 18.80 -16.56
N PRO A 274 2.61 19.99 -16.77
CA PRO A 274 3.98 20.28 -16.35
C PRO A 274 4.19 20.33 -14.83
N GLN A 275 3.13 20.47 -14.01
CA GLN A 275 3.29 20.52 -12.55
C GLN A 275 3.52 19.14 -11.92
N ILE A 276 3.48 18.05 -12.70
CA ILE A 276 3.78 16.70 -12.21
C ILE A 276 5.14 16.62 -11.50
N ASP A 277 6.13 17.39 -11.96
CA ASP A 277 7.47 17.45 -11.37
C ASP A 277 7.45 17.93 -9.91
N LYS A 278 6.46 18.76 -9.54
CA LYS A 278 6.28 19.25 -8.16
C LYS A 278 5.65 18.21 -7.24
N LEU A 279 5.14 17.10 -7.78
CA LEU A 279 4.53 16.02 -7.00
C LEU A 279 5.58 15.03 -6.48
N PHE A 280 6.80 15.06 -7.02
CA PHE A 280 7.86 14.14 -6.67
C PHE A 280 8.62 14.54 -5.39
N PRO A 281 9.05 13.56 -4.57
CA PRO A 281 8.79 12.12 -4.70
C PRO A 281 7.33 11.75 -4.37
N ILE A 282 6.77 10.78 -5.10
CA ILE A 282 5.42 10.25 -4.85
C ILE A 282 5.40 9.52 -3.51
N ILE A 283 6.38 8.65 -3.26
CA ILE A 283 6.54 8.00 -1.96
C ILE A 283 7.43 8.88 -1.09
N LEU A 284 6.83 9.47 -0.05
CA LEU A 284 7.56 10.28 0.91
C LEU A 284 8.59 9.44 1.68
N PRO A 285 9.83 9.95 1.90
CA PRO A 285 10.83 9.24 2.69
C PRO A 285 10.37 8.98 4.13
N GLY A 286 10.80 7.86 4.72
CA GLY A 286 10.56 7.56 6.14
C GLY A 286 9.09 7.29 6.48
N LYS A 287 8.29 6.80 5.53
CA LYS A 287 6.92 6.34 5.79
C LYS A 287 6.90 4.81 5.94
N SER A 288 5.86 4.30 6.60
CA SER A 288 5.65 2.85 6.71
C SER A 288 5.42 2.21 5.33
N ASP A 289 5.50 0.89 5.28
CA ASP A 289 5.23 0.09 4.09
C ASP A 289 3.81 0.32 3.55
N SER A 290 2.84 0.30 4.47
CA SER A 290 1.41 0.48 4.22
C SER A 290 1.10 1.90 3.73
N ALA A 291 1.74 2.92 4.32
CA ALA A 291 1.63 4.31 3.86
C ALA A 291 2.23 4.49 2.46
N SER A 292 3.35 3.81 2.20
CA SER A 292 4.03 3.83 0.89
C SER A 292 3.16 3.21 -0.19
N MET A 293 2.48 2.11 0.13
CA MET A 293 1.53 1.45 -0.76
C MET A 293 0.33 2.35 -1.06
N ASP A 294 -0.31 2.94 -0.04
CA ASP A 294 -1.46 3.83 -0.20
C ASP A 294 -1.15 5.04 -1.09
N MET A 295 0.05 5.64 -0.99
CA MET A 295 0.46 6.74 -1.87
C MET A 295 0.56 6.33 -3.35
N VAL A 296 0.95 5.08 -3.62
CA VAL A 296 0.98 4.55 -4.99
C VAL A 296 -0.43 4.24 -5.48
N VAL A 297 -1.28 3.63 -4.64
CA VAL A 297 -2.69 3.41 -4.95
C VAL A 297 -3.38 4.73 -5.30
N GLU A 298 -3.21 5.75 -4.47
CA GLU A 298 -3.75 7.09 -4.68
C GLU A 298 -3.30 7.70 -6.01
N LEU A 299 -2.01 7.66 -6.35
CA LEU A 299 -1.51 8.12 -7.65
C LEU A 299 -2.20 7.37 -8.81
N LEU A 300 -2.35 6.06 -8.68
CA LEU A 300 -2.90 5.21 -9.72
C LEU A 300 -4.38 5.49 -9.98
N THR A 301 -5.13 6.02 -9.01
CA THR A 301 -6.52 6.45 -9.22
C THR A 301 -6.65 7.55 -10.28
N HIS A 302 -5.58 8.34 -10.49
CA HIS A 302 -5.52 9.38 -11.52
C HIS A 302 -5.11 8.85 -12.91
N THR A 303 -4.93 7.53 -13.07
CA THR A 303 -4.58 6.92 -14.36
C THR A 303 -5.78 6.45 -15.17
N GLY A 304 -7.00 6.64 -14.65
CA GLY A 304 -8.24 6.14 -15.25
C GLY A 304 -8.53 4.66 -14.96
N ARG A 305 -7.71 4.00 -14.14
CA ARG A 305 -7.95 2.64 -13.64
C ARG A 305 -8.94 2.67 -12.47
N SER A 306 -9.81 1.66 -12.40
CA SER A 306 -10.67 1.47 -11.24
C SER A 306 -9.87 1.02 -10.01
N LEU A 307 -10.35 1.30 -8.80
CA LEU A 307 -9.68 0.84 -7.57
C LEU A 307 -9.47 -0.70 -7.55
N PRO A 308 -10.46 -1.55 -7.92
CA PRO A 308 -10.24 -2.98 -8.08
C PRO A 308 -9.13 -3.35 -9.07
N GLU A 309 -9.04 -2.68 -10.23
CA GLU A 309 -7.96 -2.90 -11.20
C GLU A 309 -6.59 -2.56 -10.60
N ILE A 310 -6.50 -1.46 -9.87
CA ILE A 310 -5.27 -1.03 -9.19
C ILE A 310 -4.83 -2.06 -8.16
N MET A 311 -5.76 -2.57 -7.36
CA MET A 311 -5.47 -3.61 -6.37
C MET A 311 -5.01 -4.92 -7.02
N MET A 312 -5.63 -5.33 -8.14
CA MET A 312 -5.18 -6.49 -8.92
C MET A 312 -3.79 -6.29 -9.54
N MET A 313 -3.42 -5.06 -9.92
CA MET A 313 -2.10 -4.75 -10.47
C MET A 313 -1.01 -4.75 -9.38
N MET A 314 -1.32 -4.24 -8.18
CA MET A 314 -0.34 -4.12 -7.10
C MET A 314 -0.17 -5.40 -6.28
N ILE A 315 -1.26 -6.11 -6.01
CA ILE A 315 -1.26 -7.41 -5.33
C ILE A 315 -1.87 -8.45 -6.29
N PRO A 316 -1.11 -8.88 -7.32
CA PRO A 316 -1.60 -9.86 -8.27
C PRO A 316 -1.67 -11.25 -7.63
N GLU A 317 -2.55 -12.07 -8.18
CA GLU A 317 -2.63 -13.51 -7.87
C GLU A 317 -1.37 -14.24 -8.31
N ALA A 318 -1.13 -15.44 -7.78
CA ALA A 318 -0.18 -16.36 -8.42
C ALA A 318 -0.78 -16.86 -9.75
N TRP A 319 -0.28 -16.37 -10.88
CA TRP A 319 -0.92 -16.56 -12.20
C TRP A 319 -0.08 -17.39 -13.17
N GLU A 320 1.24 -17.36 -13.05
CA GLU A 320 2.20 -17.91 -14.00
C GLU A 320 2.08 -19.42 -14.15
N LYS A 321 1.97 -20.13 -13.02
CA LYS A 321 1.86 -21.60 -12.97
C LYS A 321 0.42 -22.07 -12.70
N HIS A 322 -0.57 -21.18 -12.79
CA HIS A 322 -1.95 -21.49 -12.49
C HIS A 322 -2.62 -22.27 -13.65
N ALA A 323 -2.80 -23.57 -13.47
CA ALA A 323 -3.25 -24.48 -14.54
C ALA A 323 -4.66 -24.15 -15.06
N THR A 324 -5.59 -23.77 -14.18
CA THR A 324 -7.01 -23.56 -14.52
C THR A 324 -7.41 -22.10 -14.74
N MET A 325 -6.46 -21.16 -14.70
CA MET A 325 -6.75 -19.74 -14.90
C MET A 325 -6.98 -19.47 -16.40
N SER A 326 -7.98 -18.65 -16.72
CA SER A 326 -8.28 -18.27 -18.10
C SER A 326 -7.12 -17.53 -18.76
N GLU A 327 -7.02 -17.66 -20.08
CA GLU A 327 -5.96 -17.04 -20.87
C GLU A 327 -6.05 -15.51 -20.85
N GLU A 328 -7.26 -14.95 -20.81
CA GLU A 328 -7.51 -13.52 -20.69
C GLU A 328 -6.98 -12.97 -19.36
N ARG A 329 -7.17 -13.72 -18.27
CA ARG A 329 -6.70 -13.34 -16.93
C ARG A 329 -5.18 -13.45 -16.80
N LYS A 330 -4.58 -14.50 -17.36
CA LYS A 330 -3.12 -14.61 -17.48
C LYS A 330 -2.53 -13.46 -18.30
N ALA A 331 -3.18 -13.10 -19.42
CA ALA A 331 -2.74 -11.99 -20.25
C ALA A 331 -2.82 -10.64 -19.51
N PHE A 332 -3.87 -10.41 -18.72
CA PHE A 332 -3.96 -9.22 -17.86
C PHE A 332 -2.79 -9.16 -16.88
N TYR A 333 -2.51 -10.23 -16.13
CA TYR A 333 -1.44 -10.22 -15.15
C TYR A 333 -0.06 -10.11 -15.78
N GLU A 334 0.18 -10.79 -16.90
CA GLU A 334 1.43 -10.69 -17.64
C GLU A 334 1.70 -9.27 -18.16
N TYR A 335 0.67 -8.62 -18.72
CA TYR A 335 0.77 -7.23 -19.14
C TYR A 335 1.12 -6.32 -17.97
N ASN A 336 0.46 -6.49 -16.82
CA ASN A 336 0.70 -5.68 -15.64
C ASN A 336 2.06 -5.95 -14.98
N ALA A 337 2.57 -7.18 -15.05
CA ALA A 337 3.93 -7.54 -14.60
C ALA A 337 5.03 -6.82 -15.40
N CYS A 338 4.71 -6.31 -16.59
CA CYS A 338 5.61 -5.44 -17.35
C CYS A 338 5.64 -4.00 -16.80
N ILE A 339 4.63 -3.59 -16.04
CA ILE A 339 4.42 -2.21 -15.56
C ILE A 339 4.77 -2.09 -14.08
N MET A 340 4.27 -2.99 -13.25
CA MET A 340 4.33 -2.96 -11.79
C MET A 340 4.87 -4.29 -11.25
N GLU A 341 5.84 -4.21 -10.35
CA GLU A 341 6.26 -5.38 -9.58
C GLU A 341 5.28 -5.60 -8.41
N PRO A 342 5.03 -6.86 -8.00
CA PRO A 342 4.14 -7.15 -6.88
C PRO A 342 4.61 -6.49 -5.58
N TRP A 343 3.67 -5.84 -4.89
CA TRP A 343 3.83 -5.41 -3.50
C TRP A 343 3.51 -6.60 -2.61
N ASP A 344 4.53 -7.41 -2.36
CA ASP A 344 4.40 -8.76 -1.81
C ASP A 344 4.77 -8.81 -0.32
N GLY A 345 4.29 -9.86 0.33
CA GLY A 345 4.38 -10.08 1.77
C GLY A 345 3.00 -10.41 2.36
N PRO A 346 2.94 -10.86 3.63
CA PRO A 346 1.67 -11.19 4.28
C PRO A 346 0.79 -9.96 4.32
N ALA A 347 -0.37 -9.98 3.68
CA ALA A 347 -1.22 -8.80 3.63
C ALA A 347 -2.70 -9.19 3.58
N SER A 348 -3.47 -8.56 4.45
CA SER A 348 -4.92 -8.42 4.30
C SER A 348 -5.21 -6.94 4.19
N VAL A 349 -5.69 -6.52 3.02
CA VAL A 349 -5.82 -5.11 2.65
C VAL A 349 -7.29 -4.77 2.41
N PRO A 350 -8.01 -4.30 3.44
CA PRO A 350 -9.27 -3.58 3.24
C PRO A 350 -9.02 -2.26 2.50
N PHE A 351 -9.86 -1.96 1.51
CA PHE A 351 -9.76 -0.75 0.71
C PHE A 351 -11.14 -0.17 0.36
N THR A 352 -11.17 1.13 0.09
CA THR A 352 -12.38 1.85 -0.31
C THR A 352 -12.05 3.18 -1.02
N ASP A 353 -12.86 3.55 -2.00
CA ASP A 353 -12.94 4.92 -2.56
C ASP A 353 -14.24 5.63 -2.15
N GLY A 354 -15.02 5.00 -1.27
CA GLY A 354 -16.35 5.41 -0.84
C GLY A 354 -17.49 4.90 -1.75
N ASP A 355 -17.23 4.52 -2.99
CA ASP A 355 -18.20 3.87 -3.90
C ASP A 355 -18.11 2.35 -3.85
N TYR A 356 -16.88 1.84 -3.78
CA TYR A 356 -16.59 0.44 -3.50
C TYR A 356 -15.97 0.32 -2.12
N VAL A 357 -16.31 -0.76 -1.42
CA VAL A 357 -15.51 -1.27 -0.30
C VAL A 357 -15.15 -2.71 -0.60
N GLY A 358 -13.91 -3.09 -0.33
CA GLY A 358 -13.44 -4.43 -0.58
C GLY A 358 -12.29 -4.82 0.33
N ALA A 359 -11.85 -6.04 0.15
CA ALA A 359 -10.61 -6.51 0.71
C ALA A 359 -9.95 -7.54 -0.21
N LEU A 360 -8.62 -7.51 -0.18
CA LEU A 360 -7.77 -8.42 -0.93
C LEU A 360 -6.75 -9.05 0.02
N LEU A 361 -6.52 -10.35 -0.15
CA LEU A 361 -5.42 -11.04 0.50
C LEU A 361 -4.19 -11.06 -0.42
N ASP A 362 -3.02 -11.17 0.18
CA ASP A 362 -1.80 -11.51 -0.54
C ASP A 362 -1.95 -12.84 -1.31
N ARG A 363 -1.04 -13.06 -2.27
CA ARG A 363 -1.07 -14.23 -3.16
C ARG A 363 -1.10 -15.58 -2.42
N ASN A 364 -0.59 -15.63 -1.20
CA ASN A 364 -0.49 -16.84 -0.37
C ASN A 364 -1.60 -16.89 0.70
N GLY A 365 -2.33 -15.79 0.92
CA GLY A 365 -3.35 -15.65 1.97
C GLY A 365 -2.81 -15.88 3.37
N LEU A 366 -1.69 -15.21 3.69
CA LEU A 366 -0.97 -15.38 4.96
C LEU A 366 -1.65 -14.68 6.15
N ARG A 367 -2.71 -13.89 5.88
CA ARG A 367 -3.49 -13.17 6.89
C ARG A 367 -4.96 -13.59 6.86
N PRO A 368 -5.60 -13.73 8.04
CA PRO A 368 -7.01 -14.10 8.10
C PRO A 368 -7.90 -12.90 7.74
N SER A 369 -8.97 -13.17 7.00
CA SER A 369 -10.09 -12.25 6.80
C SER A 369 -11.39 -13.04 6.71
N ARG A 370 -12.36 -12.69 7.55
CA ARG A 370 -13.67 -13.33 7.64
C ARG A 370 -14.77 -12.29 7.52
N TYR A 371 -15.91 -12.70 6.97
CA TYR A 371 -17.07 -11.82 6.87
C TYR A 371 -18.37 -12.50 7.31
N THR A 372 -19.29 -11.67 7.78
CA THR A 372 -20.65 -12.04 8.14
C THR A 372 -21.61 -11.11 7.41
N VAL A 373 -22.59 -11.70 6.71
CA VAL A 373 -23.72 -10.98 6.13
C VAL A 373 -24.94 -11.25 7.01
N THR A 374 -25.67 -10.20 7.32
CA THR A 374 -26.90 -10.24 8.11
C THR A 374 -28.14 -10.05 7.23
N LYS A 375 -29.28 -10.58 7.66
CA LYS A 375 -30.58 -10.40 6.97
C LYS A 375 -31.05 -8.94 7.03
N SER A 376 -30.64 -8.21 8.06
CA SER A 376 -30.83 -6.76 8.15
C SER A 376 -30.07 -5.99 7.05
N GLY A 377 -29.06 -6.58 6.42
CA GLY A 377 -28.29 -5.98 5.31
C GLY A 377 -26.93 -5.44 5.72
N LYS A 378 -26.53 -5.58 7.00
CA LYS A 378 -25.16 -5.30 7.44
C LYS A 378 -24.20 -6.37 6.94
N LEU A 379 -23.06 -5.94 6.45
CA LEU A 379 -21.92 -6.76 6.10
C LEU A 379 -20.75 -6.32 6.96
N ILE A 380 -20.19 -7.27 7.72
CA ILE A 380 -19.07 -7.04 8.64
C ILE A 380 -17.93 -7.93 8.20
N MET A 381 -16.77 -7.34 7.92
CA MET A 381 -15.53 -8.04 7.61
C MET A 381 -14.47 -7.67 8.64
N SER A 382 -13.76 -8.66 9.17
CA SER A 382 -12.62 -8.42 10.05
C SER A 382 -11.61 -9.56 10.00
N SER A 383 -10.40 -9.31 10.51
CA SER A 383 -9.40 -10.35 10.78
C SER A 383 -9.91 -11.46 11.70
N GLU A 384 -10.93 -11.20 12.52
CA GLU A 384 -11.56 -12.18 13.42
C GLU A 384 -13.08 -12.23 13.29
N ILE A 385 -13.70 -13.27 13.85
CA ILE A 385 -15.16 -13.39 13.98
C ILE A 385 -15.55 -13.02 15.43
N GLY A 386 -16.76 -12.52 15.63
CA GLY A 386 -17.24 -12.11 16.97
C GLY A 386 -16.91 -10.66 17.33
N VAL A 387 -16.44 -9.87 16.37
CA VAL A 387 -16.08 -8.45 16.54
C VAL A 387 -17.29 -7.49 16.65
N VAL A 388 -18.50 -7.99 16.41
CA VAL A 388 -19.77 -7.30 16.63
C VAL A 388 -20.76 -8.32 17.16
N ASP A 389 -21.56 -7.96 18.15
CA ASP A 389 -22.62 -8.83 18.66
C ASP A 389 -23.80 -8.87 17.67
N ILE A 390 -23.98 -10.03 17.02
CA ILE A 390 -25.05 -10.27 16.05
C ILE A 390 -25.92 -11.41 16.57
N ALA A 391 -27.23 -11.18 16.62
CA ALA A 391 -28.18 -12.23 16.99
C ALA A 391 -28.08 -13.39 15.98
N PRO A 392 -27.96 -14.67 16.42
CA PRO A 392 -27.80 -15.81 15.51
C PRO A 392 -28.91 -15.92 14.45
N GLU A 393 -30.11 -15.45 14.77
CA GLU A 393 -31.25 -15.39 13.87
C GLU A 393 -31.15 -14.34 12.76
N ASP A 394 -30.36 -13.27 12.94
CA ASP A 394 -30.11 -12.24 11.93
C ASP A 394 -28.93 -12.61 11.01
N VAL A 395 -28.18 -13.67 11.30
CA VAL A 395 -27.11 -14.15 10.40
C VAL A 395 -27.73 -14.74 9.13
N GLU A 396 -27.31 -14.22 7.98
CA GLU A 396 -27.63 -14.78 6.66
C GLU A 396 -26.55 -15.77 6.21
N ARG A 397 -25.28 -15.35 6.22
CA ARG A 397 -24.14 -16.21 5.88
C ARG A 397 -22.83 -15.75 6.52
N HIS A 398 -21.93 -16.71 6.71
CA HIS A 398 -20.53 -16.47 7.03
C HIS A 398 -19.63 -16.88 5.87
N GLY A 399 -18.51 -16.19 5.69
CA GLY A 399 -17.49 -16.57 4.73
C GLY A 399 -16.09 -16.13 5.14
N ARG A 400 -15.12 -16.48 4.31
CA ARG A 400 -13.72 -16.07 4.44
C ARG A 400 -13.19 -15.63 3.09
N LEU A 401 -12.20 -14.74 3.13
CA LEU A 401 -11.42 -14.44 1.93
C LEU A 401 -10.48 -15.62 1.64
N GLU A 402 -10.22 -15.84 0.36
CA GLU A 402 -9.35 -16.91 -0.13
C GLU A 402 -8.16 -16.27 -0.86
N PRO A 403 -6.97 -16.90 -0.82
CA PRO A 403 -5.81 -16.42 -1.56
C PRO A 403 -6.14 -16.14 -3.02
N GLY A 404 -5.74 -14.97 -3.49
CA GLY A 404 -5.99 -14.51 -4.85
C GLY A 404 -7.41 -14.06 -5.18
N LYS A 405 -8.42 -14.29 -4.33
CA LYS A 405 -9.77 -13.77 -4.55
C LYS A 405 -9.95 -12.38 -3.96
N MET A 406 -10.60 -11.50 -4.71
CA MET A 406 -11.03 -10.19 -4.26
C MET A 406 -12.45 -10.27 -3.72
N PHE A 407 -12.64 -9.77 -2.50
CA PHE A 407 -13.96 -9.50 -1.97
C PHE A 407 -14.31 -8.03 -2.24
N LEU A 408 -15.43 -7.77 -2.92
CA LEU A 408 -15.82 -6.41 -3.29
C LEU A 408 -17.32 -6.19 -3.11
N VAL A 409 -17.68 -5.00 -2.67
CA VAL A 409 -19.04 -4.53 -2.52
C VAL A 409 -19.19 -3.24 -3.30
N ASP A 410 -20.20 -3.18 -4.16
CA ASP A 410 -20.63 -1.95 -4.80
C ASP A 410 -21.66 -1.27 -3.90
N MET A 411 -21.25 -0.19 -3.22
CA MET A 411 -22.08 0.52 -2.25
C MET A 411 -23.20 1.31 -2.92
N ASN A 412 -23.11 1.55 -4.23
CA ASN A 412 -24.14 2.27 -4.99
C ASN A 412 -25.22 1.32 -5.50
N LYS A 413 -24.84 0.10 -5.90
CA LYS A 413 -25.79 -0.95 -6.28
C LYS A 413 -26.30 -1.76 -5.09
N GLY A 414 -25.62 -1.68 -3.95
CA GLY A 414 -26.02 -2.35 -2.73
C GLY A 414 -25.83 -3.87 -2.76
N ARG A 415 -24.74 -4.35 -3.38
CA ARG A 415 -24.50 -5.79 -3.49
C ARG A 415 -23.03 -6.16 -3.43
N ILE A 416 -22.78 -7.39 -3.00
CA ILE A 416 -21.48 -8.06 -3.13
C ILE A 416 -21.29 -8.43 -4.60
N ILE A 417 -20.11 -8.12 -5.14
CA ILE A 417 -19.69 -8.52 -6.48
C ILE A 417 -18.78 -9.74 -6.32
N GLU A 418 -19.12 -10.83 -7.02
CA GLU A 418 -18.33 -12.06 -6.99
C GLU A 418 -16.99 -11.88 -7.72
N ASP A 419 -15.94 -12.56 -7.25
CA ASP A 419 -14.57 -12.44 -7.76
C ASP A 419 -14.48 -12.57 -9.29
N GLU A 420 -15.19 -13.54 -9.85
CA GLU A 420 -15.19 -13.82 -11.29
C GLU A 420 -15.84 -12.69 -12.10
N GLU A 421 -16.87 -12.04 -11.56
CA GLU A 421 -17.52 -10.89 -12.20
C GLU A 421 -16.57 -9.68 -12.24
N ILE A 422 -15.87 -9.41 -11.12
CA ILE A 422 -14.88 -8.31 -11.02
C ILE A 422 -13.79 -8.52 -12.08
N LYS A 423 -13.18 -9.71 -12.07
CA LYS A 423 -12.01 -9.99 -12.87
C LYS A 423 -12.36 -10.12 -14.34
N SER A 424 -13.45 -10.82 -14.68
CA SER A 424 -13.93 -10.91 -16.06
C SER A 424 -14.17 -9.54 -16.66
N LYS A 425 -14.78 -8.62 -15.91
CA LYS A 425 -14.97 -7.23 -16.36
C LYS A 425 -13.62 -6.58 -16.67
N ILE A 426 -12.72 -6.53 -15.69
CA ILE A 426 -11.42 -5.83 -15.81
C ILE A 426 -10.55 -6.42 -16.91
N VAL A 427 -10.44 -7.75 -17.00
CA VAL A 427 -9.57 -8.40 -18.00
C VAL A 427 -10.13 -8.26 -19.42
N SER A 428 -11.43 -7.99 -19.56
CA SER A 428 -12.09 -7.73 -20.85
C SER A 428 -12.08 -6.25 -21.27
N GLU A 429 -11.70 -5.32 -20.38
CA GLU A 429 -11.72 -3.89 -20.71
C GLU A 429 -10.76 -3.53 -21.86
N ARG A 430 -9.69 -4.32 -22.04
CA ARG A 430 -8.62 -4.04 -23.00
C ARG A 430 -8.09 -5.35 -23.61
N PRO A 431 -7.60 -5.33 -24.87
CA PRO A 431 -7.15 -6.53 -25.57
C PRO A 431 -5.72 -6.94 -25.14
N TYR A 432 -5.53 -7.27 -23.86
CA TYR A 432 -4.22 -7.58 -23.28
C TYR A 432 -3.48 -8.71 -24.01
N LYS A 433 -4.22 -9.76 -24.40
CA LYS A 433 -3.67 -10.90 -25.14
C LYS A 433 -3.15 -10.49 -26.52
N GLU A 434 -3.92 -9.70 -27.25
CA GLU A 434 -3.50 -9.18 -28.57
C GLU A 434 -2.23 -8.32 -28.43
N TRP A 435 -2.17 -7.46 -27.42
CA TRP A 435 -1.00 -6.63 -27.15
C TRP A 435 0.25 -7.46 -26.86
N LEU A 436 0.12 -8.48 -26.03
CA LEU A 436 1.21 -9.40 -25.71
C LEU A 436 1.67 -10.17 -26.94
N ASP A 437 0.76 -10.79 -27.68
CA ASP A 437 1.08 -11.60 -28.86
C ASP A 437 1.76 -10.77 -29.96
N LYS A 438 1.40 -9.49 -30.07
CA LYS A 438 1.99 -8.56 -31.04
C LYS A 438 3.39 -8.05 -30.68
N THR A 439 3.70 -7.90 -29.39
CA THR A 439 4.86 -7.08 -28.95
C THR A 439 5.86 -7.79 -28.06
N ARG A 440 5.45 -8.82 -27.31
CA ARG A 440 6.33 -9.60 -26.43
C ARG A 440 7.18 -10.53 -27.26
N LEU A 441 8.47 -10.62 -26.92
CA LEU A 441 9.40 -11.56 -27.52
C LEU A 441 9.88 -12.52 -26.43
N HIS A 442 9.79 -13.84 -26.62
CA HIS A 442 10.45 -14.79 -25.73
C HIS A 442 11.85 -15.09 -26.24
N LEU A 443 12.83 -15.19 -25.33
CA LEU A 443 14.21 -15.50 -25.73
C LEU A 443 14.35 -16.83 -26.49
N LYS A 444 13.54 -17.83 -26.14
CA LYS A 444 13.51 -19.13 -26.84
C LYS A 444 13.13 -19.01 -28.33
N ASP A 445 12.40 -17.95 -28.71
CA ASP A 445 11.90 -17.70 -30.05
C ASP A 445 12.87 -16.81 -30.86
N VAL A 446 13.93 -16.29 -30.24
CA VAL A 446 14.95 -15.49 -30.91
C VAL A 446 15.89 -16.41 -31.71
N PRO A 447 16.06 -16.17 -33.02
CA PRO A 447 16.89 -17.03 -33.86
C PRO A 447 18.37 -16.87 -33.52
N TYR A 448 19.08 -17.98 -33.54
CA TYR A 448 20.53 -18.00 -33.35
C TYR A 448 21.23 -17.44 -34.61
N ASN A 449 22.10 -16.44 -34.43
CA ASN A 449 22.76 -15.75 -35.53
C ASN A 449 24.14 -16.34 -35.92
N ASN A 450 24.54 -17.49 -35.35
CA ASN A 450 25.86 -18.13 -35.51
C ASN A 450 27.05 -17.21 -35.12
N GLU A 451 26.81 -16.11 -34.40
CA GLU A 451 27.87 -15.30 -33.84
C GLU A 451 28.30 -15.93 -32.51
N THR A 452 29.54 -16.41 -32.47
CA THR A 452 30.10 -17.01 -31.26
C THR A 452 30.52 -15.92 -30.28
N CYS A 453 30.15 -16.09 -29.01
CA CYS A 453 30.63 -15.31 -27.89
C CYS A 453 32.16 -15.26 -27.93
N PRO A 454 32.79 -14.09 -27.67
CA PRO A 454 34.24 -13.94 -27.73
C PRO A 454 34.95 -15.07 -26.99
N ILE A 455 35.84 -15.76 -27.69
CA ILE A 455 36.64 -16.82 -27.07
C ILE A 455 37.60 -16.14 -26.11
N GLU A 456 37.42 -16.43 -24.82
CA GLU A 456 38.36 -15.98 -23.80
C GLU A 456 39.75 -16.55 -24.07
N THR A 457 40.73 -15.66 -24.15
CA THR A 457 42.11 -15.99 -24.51
C THR A 457 42.98 -16.28 -23.29
N ILE A 458 42.56 -15.77 -22.11
CA ILE A 458 43.27 -16.03 -20.85
C ILE A 458 42.94 -17.45 -20.38
N ASP A 459 43.99 -18.21 -20.08
CA ASP A 459 43.89 -19.56 -19.53
C ASP A 459 42.97 -19.64 -18.29
N ILE A 460 42.18 -20.70 -18.21
CA ILE A 460 41.16 -20.89 -17.16
C ILE A 460 41.76 -20.91 -15.76
N LYS A 461 42.95 -21.50 -15.55
CA LYS A 461 43.59 -21.54 -14.22
C LYS A 461 44.05 -20.16 -13.81
N THR A 462 44.49 -19.35 -14.78
CA THR A 462 44.86 -17.95 -14.55
C THR A 462 43.63 -17.15 -14.13
N ARG A 463 42.51 -17.30 -14.83
CA ARG A 463 41.24 -16.64 -14.49
C ARG A 463 40.70 -17.05 -13.12
N GLN A 464 40.74 -18.35 -12.81
CA GLN A 464 40.36 -18.87 -11.50
C GLN A 464 41.15 -18.17 -10.38
N ARG A 465 42.47 -18.02 -10.52
CA ARG A 465 43.30 -17.29 -9.55
C ARG A 465 42.94 -15.81 -9.49
N LEU A 466 42.70 -15.16 -10.63
CA LEU A 466 42.33 -13.74 -10.68
C LEU A 466 41.01 -13.45 -9.96
N PHE A 467 40.03 -14.34 -10.12
CA PHE A 467 38.72 -14.24 -9.46
C PHE A 467 38.67 -15.02 -8.13
N ASN A 468 39.83 -15.43 -7.59
CA ASN A 468 39.97 -16.08 -6.30
C ASN A 468 39.14 -17.37 -6.13
N TYR A 469 38.92 -18.13 -7.21
CA TYR A 469 38.37 -19.48 -7.14
C TYR A 469 39.42 -20.42 -6.56
N THR A 470 39.05 -21.12 -5.50
CA THR A 470 39.87 -22.12 -4.83
C THR A 470 39.54 -23.53 -5.32
N PHE A 471 40.40 -24.48 -4.95
CA PHE A 471 40.15 -25.88 -5.24
C PHE A 471 38.86 -26.38 -4.55
N GLU A 472 38.59 -25.91 -3.34
CA GLU A 472 37.36 -26.21 -2.57
C GLU A 472 36.13 -25.67 -3.28
N ASP A 473 36.14 -24.44 -3.81
CA ASP A 473 35.02 -23.88 -4.58
C ASP A 473 34.67 -24.77 -5.79
N ILE A 474 35.68 -25.23 -6.52
CA ILE A 474 35.47 -26.08 -7.69
C ILE A 474 34.99 -27.48 -7.30
N GLN A 475 35.64 -28.13 -6.33
CA GLN A 475 35.38 -29.54 -6.00
C GLN A 475 34.17 -29.74 -5.09
N GLU A 476 33.99 -28.89 -4.07
CA GLU A 476 32.97 -29.06 -3.04
C GLU A 476 31.67 -28.33 -3.39
N VAL A 477 31.73 -27.27 -4.20
CA VAL A 477 30.55 -26.45 -4.53
C VAL A 477 30.12 -26.63 -5.99
N ILE A 478 30.98 -26.30 -6.96
CA ILE A 478 30.61 -26.29 -8.38
C ILE A 478 30.42 -27.69 -8.97
N THR A 479 31.33 -28.63 -8.66
CA THR A 479 31.27 -29.99 -9.22
C THR A 479 29.99 -30.73 -8.80
N PRO A 480 29.55 -30.68 -7.51
CA PRO A 480 28.27 -31.25 -7.11
C PRO A 480 27.07 -30.60 -7.79
N MET A 481 27.05 -29.26 -7.94
CA MET A 481 25.99 -28.56 -8.69
C MET A 481 25.89 -29.07 -10.13
N ALA A 482 27.02 -29.27 -10.80
CA ALA A 482 27.06 -29.73 -12.19
C ALA A 482 26.61 -31.19 -12.36
N ILE A 483 26.95 -32.08 -11.40
CA ILE A 483 26.64 -33.52 -11.49
C ILE A 483 25.21 -33.82 -11.03
N VAL A 484 24.78 -33.22 -9.92
CA VAL A 484 23.52 -33.56 -9.23
C VAL A 484 22.38 -32.59 -9.59
N GLY A 485 22.70 -31.39 -10.08
CA GLY A 485 21.71 -30.34 -10.35
C GLY A 485 21.14 -29.71 -9.08
N LYS A 486 21.86 -29.80 -7.95
CA LYS A 486 21.48 -29.24 -6.65
C LYS A 486 22.68 -28.57 -5.99
N GLU A 487 22.43 -27.58 -5.14
CA GLU A 487 23.49 -26.97 -4.34
C GLU A 487 24.18 -27.98 -3.41
N ALA A 488 25.43 -27.70 -3.06
CA ALA A 488 26.19 -28.53 -2.15
C ALA A 488 25.64 -28.43 -0.71
N LEU A 489 25.48 -29.57 -0.04
CA LEU A 489 25.05 -29.63 1.35
C LEU A 489 26.27 -29.76 2.28
N GLY A 490 26.32 -28.92 3.31
CA GLY A 490 27.32 -28.96 4.36
C GLY A 490 26.70 -29.17 5.75
N SER A 491 27.55 -29.25 6.77
CA SER A 491 27.13 -29.29 8.19
C SER A 491 28.14 -28.52 9.04
N MET A 492 27.80 -28.31 10.33
CA MET A 492 28.52 -27.43 11.28
C MET A 492 28.37 -25.93 10.97
N GLY A 493 28.74 -25.10 11.94
CA GLY A 493 28.73 -23.64 11.79
C GLY A 493 29.94 -23.13 11.00
N ILE A 494 29.81 -21.92 10.45
CA ILE A 494 30.93 -21.22 9.80
C ILE A 494 31.87 -20.69 10.88
N ASP A 495 33.04 -21.33 11.03
CA ASP A 495 34.12 -20.94 11.96
C ASP A 495 35.23 -20.10 11.30
N THR A 496 34.97 -19.59 10.09
CA THR A 496 35.90 -18.67 9.41
C THR A 496 35.68 -17.24 9.90
N PRO A 497 36.73 -16.40 9.98
CA PRO A 497 36.59 -14.98 10.31
C PRO A 497 35.58 -14.26 9.40
N LEU A 498 34.93 -13.21 9.92
CA LEU A 498 34.18 -12.28 9.07
C LEU A 498 35.08 -11.74 7.96
N ALA A 499 34.52 -11.48 6.77
CA ALA A 499 35.31 -11.09 5.61
C ALA A 499 36.24 -9.89 5.86
N VAL A 500 35.79 -8.92 6.66
CA VAL A 500 36.57 -7.73 7.04
C VAL A 500 37.73 -8.01 8.01
N LEU A 501 37.70 -9.14 8.72
CA LEU A 501 38.71 -9.58 9.67
C LEU A 501 39.61 -10.70 9.13
N SER A 502 39.39 -11.11 7.88
CA SER A 502 40.13 -12.20 7.27
C SER A 502 41.52 -11.74 6.83
N ASP A 503 42.56 -12.51 7.16
CA ASP A 503 43.91 -12.32 6.64
C ASP A 503 44.05 -12.78 5.17
N ARG A 504 42.99 -13.35 4.58
CA ARG A 504 42.94 -13.81 3.18
C ARG A 504 42.07 -12.89 2.32
N PRO A 505 42.41 -12.69 1.03
CA PRO A 505 41.55 -11.98 0.09
C PRO A 505 40.12 -12.54 0.08
N GLN A 506 39.13 -11.65 0.16
CA GLN A 506 37.72 -12.01 0.19
C GLN A 506 36.99 -11.50 -1.04
N LEU A 507 36.00 -12.26 -1.51
CA LEU A 507 35.10 -11.83 -2.56
C LEU A 507 34.11 -10.79 -2.02
N ILE A 508 33.68 -9.87 -2.89
CA ILE A 508 32.70 -8.83 -2.54
C ILE A 508 31.42 -9.45 -1.97
N SER A 509 30.96 -10.57 -2.53
CA SER A 509 29.77 -11.30 -2.05
C SER A 509 29.86 -11.70 -0.57
N ASN A 510 31.06 -11.97 -0.02
CA ASN A 510 31.22 -12.38 1.39
C ASN A 510 30.87 -11.25 2.38
N TYR A 511 30.88 -10.00 1.94
CA TYR A 511 30.49 -8.82 2.71
C TYR A 511 28.97 -8.61 2.73
N PHE A 512 28.23 -9.22 1.80
CA PHE A 512 26.78 -9.17 1.76
C PHE A 512 26.21 -10.40 2.46
N LYS A 513 25.35 -10.18 3.46
CA LYS A 513 24.61 -11.25 4.12
C LYS A 513 23.18 -11.24 3.62
N GLN A 514 22.68 -12.41 3.25
CA GLN A 514 21.29 -12.57 2.86
C GLN A 514 20.41 -12.24 4.07
N LEU A 515 19.45 -11.35 3.86
CA LEU A 515 18.42 -11.10 4.84
C LEU A 515 17.43 -12.26 4.81
N PHE A 516 16.89 -12.59 5.97
CA PHE A 516 15.83 -13.59 6.12
C PHE A 516 14.75 -13.03 7.03
N ALA A 517 13.54 -13.51 6.82
CA ALA A 517 12.39 -13.12 7.61
C ALA A 517 12.36 -13.87 8.95
N GLN A 518 12.07 -13.15 10.04
CA GLN A 518 11.94 -13.74 11.36
C GLN A 518 10.84 -13.01 12.14
N VAL A 519 9.83 -13.75 12.62
CA VAL A 519 8.67 -13.27 13.38
C VAL A 519 7.71 -12.37 12.60
N THR A 520 8.19 -11.33 11.94
CA THR A 520 7.36 -10.28 11.30
C THR A 520 6.61 -10.80 10.08
N ASN A 521 7.30 -11.57 9.24
CA ASN A 521 6.71 -12.33 8.14
C ASN A 521 7.28 -13.77 8.08
N PRO A 522 6.50 -14.75 7.59
CA PRO A 522 6.98 -16.11 7.42
C PRO A 522 7.84 -16.25 6.15
N PRO A 523 8.86 -17.12 6.14
CA PRO A 523 9.51 -17.55 4.91
C PRO A 523 8.57 -18.46 4.10
N LEU A 524 8.84 -18.57 2.79
CA LEU A 524 8.10 -19.42 1.87
C LEU A 524 8.87 -20.73 1.60
N ASP A 525 8.15 -21.85 1.43
CA ASP A 525 8.73 -23.11 0.97
C ASP A 525 8.83 -23.11 -0.57
N GLY A 526 9.98 -22.71 -1.10
CA GLY A 526 10.19 -22.64 -2.55
C GLY A 526 10.09 -23.96 -3.32
N ILE A 527 10.00 -25.10 -2.63
CA ILE A 527 9.84 -26.43 -3.23
C ILE A 527 8.38 -26.87 -3.19
N ARG A 528 7.72 -26.76 -2.03
CA ARG A 528 6.33 -27.21 -1.86
C ARG A 528 5.31 -26.19 -2.37
N GLU A 529 5.65 -24.92 -2.31
CA GLU A 529 4.82 -23.79 -2.74
C GLU A 529 5.34 -23.19 -4.05
N GLU A 530 6.05 -23.97 -4.86
CA GLU A 530 6.67 -23.53 -6.12
C GLU A 530 5.66 -22.90 -7.11
N ILE A 531 4.36 -23.21 -6.96
CA ILE A 531 3.29 -22.66 -7.79
C ILE A 531 3.11 -21.14 -7.63
N VAL A 532 3.52 -20.57 -6.49
CA VAL A 532 3.39 -19.13 -6.20
C VAL A 532 4.69 -18.34 -6.45
N THR A 533 5.76 -19.04 -6.86
CA THR A 533 7.06 -18.44 -7.17
C THR A 533 7.28 -18.32 -8.67
N ASP A 534 7.93 -17.23 -9.06
CA ASP A 534 8.39 -17.01 -10.42
C ASP A 534 9.77 -16.34 -10.42
N ILE A 535 10.61 -16.76 -11.36
CA ILE A 535 11.95 -16.20 -11.60
C ILE A 535 12.06 -15.60 -13.01
N SER A 536 10.96 -15.54 -13.76
CA SER A 536 10.94 -14.94 -15.08
C SER A 536 11.11 -13.42 -15.01
N LEU A 537 11.72 -12.85 -16.05
CA LEU A 537 12.01 -11.42 -16.12
C LEU A 537 11.55 -10.85 -17.46
N ASN A 538 11.05 -9.62 -17.41
CA ASN A 538 10.69 -8.83 -18.59
C ASN A 538 11.74 -7.74 -18.81
N LEU A 539 12.68 -7.99 -19.73
CA LEU A 539 13.78 -7.09 -20.06
C LEU A 539 13.36 -6.07 -21.12
N GLY A 540 13.57 -4.79 -20.87
CA GLY A 540 13.30 -3.75 -21.85
C GLY A 540 13.08 -2.38 -21.23
N LYS A 541 12.75 -1.42 -22.08
CA LYS A 541 12.52 -0.03 -21.67
C LYS A 541 11.17 0.08 -20.94
N ASP A 542 11.21 0.63 -19.73
CA ASP A 542 10.00 1.03 -19.00
C ASP A 542 9.32 2.24 -19.67
N ARG A 543 8.00 2.32 -19.51
CA ARG A 543 7.17 3.39 -20.07
C ARG A 543 6.37 4.09 -18.98
N ASN A 544 5.83 5.25 -19.32
CA ASN A 544 5.02 6.06 -18.43
C ASN A 544 3.84 5.25 -17.83
N ILE A 545 3.72 5.25 -16.50
CA ILE A 545 2.71 4.47 -15.77
C ILE A 545 1.26 4.91 -16.03
N PHE A 546 1.08 6.18 -16.42
CA PHE A 546 -0.23 6.72 -16.84
C PHE A 546 -0.66 6.22 -18.22
N SER A 547 0.26 5.71 -19.04
CA SER A 547 -0.06 5.24 -20.39
C SER A 547 -0.47 3.76 -20.39
N ILE A 548 -1.69 3.47 -20.86
CA ILE A 548 -2.21 2.10 -21.03
C ILE A 548 -2.17 1.74 -22.52
N THR A 549 -1.11 1.08 -22.96
CA THR A 549 -0.84 0.84 -24.41
C THR A 549 -0.09 -0.46 -24.63
N ASP A 550 -0.16 -1.02 -25.84
CA ASP A 550 0.59 -2.21 -26.27
C ASP A 550 2.12 -2.07 -26.10
N ARG A 551 2.64 -0.85 -26.09
CA ARG A 551 4.08 -0.59 -25.91
C ARG A 551 4.62 -0.95 -24.52
N GLN A 552 3.76 -1.11 -23.52
CA GLN A 552 4.16 -1.52 -22.17
C GLN A 552 4.76 -2.94 -22.16
N CYS A 553 4.20 -3.85 -22.97
CA CYS A 553 4.63 -5.24 -23.06
C CYS A 553 5.61 -5.53 -24.20
N ARG A 554 6.17 -4.50 -24.85
CA ARG A 554 7.28 -4.64 -25.80
C ARG A 554 8.59 -4.90 -25.05
N LYS A 555 8.71 -6.09 -24.48
CA LYS A 555 9.84 -6.55 -23.66
C LYS A 555 10.27 -7.96 -24.10
N LEU A 556 11.55 -8.26 -23.88
CA LEU A 556 12.12 -9.60 -24.00
C LEU A 556 11.83 -10.35 -22.71
N ARG A 557 11.04 -11.42 -22.79
CA ARG A 557 10.76 -12.30 -21.67
C ARG A 557 11.81 -13.42 -21.60
N ILE A 558 12.46 -13.53 -20.45
CA ILE A 558 13.37 -14.62 -20.11
C ILE A 558 12.80 -15.42 -18.94
N GLN A 559 12.95 -16.74 -18.96
CA GLN A 559 12.39 -17.61 -17.91
C GLN A 559 13.28 -17.73 -16.68
N ASN A 560 14.58 -17.42 -16.82
CA ASN A 560 15.56 -17.55 -15.75
C ASN A 560 16.57 -16.38 -15.84
N PRO A 561 16.94 -15.73 -14.73
CA PRO A 561 18.02 -14.73 -14.72
C PRO A 561 19.40 -15.33 -15.10
N VAL A 562 19.59 -16.64 -14.92
CA VAL A 562 20.79 -17.36 -15.33
C VAL A 562 20.61 -17.80 -16.78
N ILE A 563 21.40 -17.21 -17.68
CA ILE A 563 21.37 -17.48 -19.11
C ILE A 563 22.66 -18.19 -19.54
N SER A 564 22.54 -19.16 -20.45
CA SER A 564 23.70 -19.83 -21.05
C SER A 564 24.40 -18.93 -22.07
N ASN A 565 25.64 -19.24 -22.46
CA ASN A 565 26.29 -18.51 -23.56
C ASN A 565 25.47 -18.59 -24.86
N ALA A 566 24.85 -19.73 -25.15
CA ALA A 566 24.01 -19.91 -26.33
C ALA A 566 22.72 -19.07 -26.28
N ASP A 567 22.17 -18.84 -25.08
CA ASP A 567 21.03 -17.95 -24.87
C ASP A 567 21.44 -16.48 -24.88
N LEU A 568 22.66 -16.15 -24.45
CA LEU A 568 23.23 -14.80 -24.51
C LEU A 568 23.55 -14.35 -25.95
N GLU A 569 23.93 -15.29 -26.81
CA GLU A 569 24.19 -15.05 -28.24
C GLU A 569 22.90 -14.79 -29.04
N ARG A 570 21.75 -15.21 -28.52
CA ARG A 570 20.42 -14.89 -29.07
C ARG A 570 20.01 -13.49 -28.63
#